data_AF-A0ABD1H7H7-F1
#
_entry.id   AF-A0ABD1H7H7-F1
#
_cell.length_a   1.000
_cell.length_b   1.000
_cell.length_c   1.000
_cell.angle_alpha   90.00
_cell.angle_beta   90.00
_cell.angle_gamma   90.00
#
_symmetry.space_group_name_H-M   'P 1'
#
loop_
_entity.id
_entity.type
_entity.pdbx_description
1 polymer ?
#
loop_
_entity_poly.entity_id
_entity_poly.type
_entity_poly.pdbx_seq_one_letter_code
_entity_poly.pdbx_strand_id
1 'polypeptide(L)'
;MKCFEWLFVCSLIGLLSSSSYSYGNVMNDKVLRVGEELFKEILPLQNGARFYHLQGLKPQTWYEVKISYPSSIPASFSLQLKRGAPDLGLNRGRKLLNTEKIIFKTDGITSLIEQGEMSVLVNVEPEGVVAIPGKREMEYIIFNIVCDELFLGIPHEAWYVVVFVLLGLVLAFVVPSYLPTFLLPKNGRQPLFDHAVTKAS
;
A
#
# COMPACT_ATOMS: atom_id res chain seq x y z
N MET A 1 1.01 36.06 29.76
CA MET A 1 1.91 35.00 29.24
C MET A 1 1.95 33.80 30.21
N LYS A 2 0.79 33.18 30.51
CA LYS A 2 0.70 31.99 31.40
C LYS A 2 -0.11 30.84 30.79
N CYS A 3 -0.88 31.09 29.72
CA CYS A 3 -1.61 30.04 29.01
C CYS A 3 -0.74 29.17 28.09
N PHE A 4 0.43 29.66 27.66
CA PHE A 4 1.28 28.94 26.71
C PHE A 4 2.05 27.77 27.38
N GLU A 5 2.41 27.93 28.65
CA GLU A 5 3.09 26.90 29.45
C GLU A 5 2.20 25.68 29.74
N TRP A 6 0.89 25.89 29.95
CA TRP A 6 -0.05 24.79 30.23
C TRP A 6 -0.34 23.91 29.00
N LEU A 7 -0.27 24.48 27.79
CA LEU A 7 -0.45 23.72 26.55
C LEU A 7 0.72 22.75 26.30
N PHE A 8 1.93 23.13 26.69
CA PHE A 8 3.12 22.28 26.56
C PHE A 8 3.06 21.07 27.50
N VAL A 9 2.57 21.26 28.73
CA VAL A 9 2.41 20.18 29.71
C VAL A 9 1.35 19.16 29.25
N CYS A 10 0.22 19.63 28.68
CA CYS A 10 -0.79 18.71 28.11
C CYS A 10 -0.27 17.92 26.91
N SER A 11 0.56 18.54 26.06
CA SER A 11 1.17 17.85 24.92
C SER A 11 2.19 16.79 25.34
N LEU A 12 2.89 16.98 26.47
CA LEU A 12 3.84 16.01 27.02
C LEU A 12 3.15 14.83 27.72
N ILE A 13 2.00 15.06 28.37
CA ILE A 13 1.21 13.98 29.00
C ILE A 13 0.59 13.07 27.93
N GLY A 14 0.19 13.62 26.78
CA GLY A 14 -0.31 12.83 25.64
C GLY A 14 0.73 11.87 25.04
N LEU A 15 2.03 12.18 25.15
CA LEU A 15 3.13 11.33 24.67
C LEU A 15 3.48 10.20 25.64
N LEU A 16 3.09 10.29 26.92
CA LEU A 16 3.37 9.29 27.96
C LEU A 16 2.22 8.30 28.19
N SER A 17 1.02 8.59 27.68
CA SER A 17 -0.07 7.63 27.54
C SER A 17 0.11 6.76 26.30
N SER A 18 1.29 6.17 26.15
CA SER A 18 1.47 4.95 25.36
C SER A 18 0.60 3.87 26.00
N SER A 19 -0.58 3.65 25.43
CA SER A 19 -1.53 2.63 25.82
C SER A 19 -0.81 1.30 26.07
N SER A 20 -0.90 0.82 27.30
CA SER A 20 -0.41 -0.49 27.72
C SER A 20 -1.02 -1.55 26.79
N TYR A 21 -0.16 -2.20 26.02
CA TYR A 21 -0.57 -3.25 25.08
C TYR A 21 -0.95 -4.49 25.89
N SER A 22 -2.25 -4.69 26.07
CA SER A 22 -2.80 -5.84 26.80
C SER A 22 -2.47 -7.13 26.04
N TYR A 23 -1.58 -7.94 26.60
CA TYR A 23 -1.36 -9.32 26.22
C TYR A 23 -2.60 -10.14 26.63
N GLY A 24 -3.53 -10.30 25.69
CA GLY A 24 -4.73 -11.11 25.84
C GLY A 24 -4.70 -12.28 24.87
N ASN A 25 -4.33 -13.45 25.37
CA ASN A 25 -4.54 -14.72 24.70
C ASN A 25 -6.04 -15.07 24.77
N VAL A 26 -6.78 -14.66 23.74
CA VAL A 26 -8.11 -15.12 23.36
C VAL A 26 -8.09 -15.10 21.83
N MET A 27 -8.75 -16.03 21.13
CA MET A 27 -9.06 -15.89 19.70
C MET A 27 -9.89 -14.61 19.52
N ASN A 28 -9.21 -13.47 19.49
CA ASN A 28 -9.82 -12.16 19.45
C ASN A 28 -9.89 -11.81 17.98
N ASP A 29 -11.00 -12.24 17.40
CA ASP A 29 -11.49 -11.85 16.10
C ASP A 29 -11.40 -10.32 15.98
N LYS A 30 -10.40 -9.85 15.21
CA LYS A 30 -10.14 -8.42 15.07
C LYS A 30 -10.88 -7.89 13.85
N VAL A 31 -11.37 -6.65 13.92
CA VAL A 31 -12.03 -6.03 12.78
C VAL A 31 -11.00 -5.28 11.93
N LEU A 32 -11.00 -5.55 10.62
CA LEU A 32 -10.25 -4.81 9.61
C LEU A 32 -11.24 -4.04 8.74
N ARG A 33 -11.30 -2.72 8.92
CA ARG A 33 -12.17 -1.84 8.13
C ARG A 33 -11.50 -1.48 6.81
N VAL A 34 -12.28 -1.43 5.73
CA VAL A 34 -11.80 -0.99 4.42
C VAL A 34 -11.27 0.45 4.52
N GLY A 35 -10.07 0.68 3.99
CA GLY A 35 -9.38 1.97 3.98
C GLY A 35 -8.68 2.34 5.30
N GLU A 36 -8.79 1.51 6.34
CA GLU A 36 -8.14 1.74 7.63
C GLU A 36 -7.00 0.74 7.85
N GLU A 37 -5.79 1.26 8.04
CA GLU A 37 -4.62 0.46 8.37
C GLU A 37 -4.58 0.16 9.88
N LEU A 38 -4.43 -1.13 10.22
CA LEU A 38 -4.13 -1.57 11.57
C LEU A 38 -2.60 -1.60 11.74
N PHE A 39 -2.10 -0.74 12.63
CA PHE A 39 -0.68 -0.57 12.90
C PHE A 39 -0.20 -1.46 14.05
N LYS A 40 1.03 -1.95 13.94
CA LYS A 40 1.77 -2.63 15.02
C LYS A 40 1.05 -3.85 15.59
N GLU A 41 0.39 -4.61 14.73
CA GLU A 41 -0.13 -5.92 15.10
C GLU A 41 1.00 -6.86 15.50
N ILE A 42 0.71 -7.76 16.43
CA ILE A 42 1.68 -8.69 17.00
C ILE A 42 1.14 -10.11 16.89
N LEU A 43 1.95 -11.01 16.35
CA LEU A 43 1.65 -12.45 16.30
C LEU A 43 2.84 -13.30 16.75
N PRO A 44 2.52 -14.51 17.28
CA PRO A 44 3.34 -15.69 17.29
C PRO A 44 4.39 -15.79 16.22
N LEU A 45 5.71 -15.76 16.41
CA LEU A 45 6.54 -16.16 15.27
C LEU A 45 6.35 -17.65 14.96
N GLN A 46 6.22 -18.47 16.01
CA GLN A 46 5.92 -19.90 15.90
C GLN A 46 4.40 -20.11 15.90
N ASN A 47 3.85 -20.63 14.79
CA ASN A 47 2.44 -20.96 14.61
C ASN A 47 1.48 -19.80 14.93
N GLY A 48 1.88 -18.56 14.65
CA GLY A 48 1.04 -17.40 14.89
C GLY A 48 -0.08 -17.33 13.85
N ALA A 49 -1.34 -17.34 14.31
CA ALA A 49 -2.48 -17.17 13.44
C ALA A 49 -3.53 -16.23 14.05
N ARG A 50 -4.20 -15.42 13.22
CA ARG A 50 -5.31 -14.56 13.65
C ARG A 50 -6.30 -14.32 12.51
N PHE A 51 -7.59 -14.29 12.87
CA PHE A 51 -8.66 -13.88 11.99
C PHE A 51 -8.91 -12.37 12.06
N TYR A 52 -9.11 -11.79 10.88
CA TYR A 52 -9.53 -10.41 10.71
C TYR A 52 -10.86 -10.37 9.96
N HIS A 53 -11.93 -9.94 10.64
CA HIS A 53 -13.24 -9.74 10.03
C HIS A 53 -13.26 -8.46 9.22
N LEU A 54 -13.61 -8.57 7.95
CA LEU A 54 -13.64 -7.45 7.04
C LEU A 54 -14.94 -6.67 7.20
N GLN A 55 -14.84 -5.36 7.42
CA GLN A 55 -15.99 -4.46 7.53
C GLN A 55 -15.92 -3.32 6.51
N GLY A 56 -17.09 -2.86 6.04
CA GLY A 56 -17.17 -1.78 5.05
C GLY A 56 -17.02 -2.25 3.60
N LEU A 57 -17.17 -3.54 3.34
CA LEU A 57 -17.16 -4.11 1.98
C LEU A 57 -18.41 -3.70 1.20
N LYS A 58 -18.21 -3.23 -0.03
CA LYS A 58 -19.21 -2.90 -1.03
C LYS A 58 -19.44 -4.09 -1.98
N PRO A 59 -20.67 -4.28 -2.48
CA PRO A 59 -20.98 -5.33 -3.45
C PRO A 59 -20.28 -5.09 -4.79
N GLN A 60 -19.89 -6.17 -5.48
CA GLN A 60 -19.27 -6.14 -6.82
C GLN A 60 -17.96 -5.34 -6.91
N THR A 61 -17.35 -5.05 -5.76
CA THR A 61 -16.11 -4.26 -5.66
C THR A 61 -14.91 -5.18 -5.46
N TRP A 62 -13.76 -4.76 -6.00
CA TRP A 62 -12.48 -5.42 -5.78
C TRP A 62 -11.79 -4.88 -4.54
N TYR A 63 -11.18 -5.78 -3.79
CA TYR A 63 -10.47 -5.47 -2.56
C TYR A 63 -9.10 -6.11 -2.57
N GLU A 64 -8.20 -5.50 -1.82
CA GLU A 64 -6.86 -5.99 -1.62
C GLU A 64 -6.49 -5.91 -0.15
N VAL A 65 -6.05 -7.04 0.41
CA VAL A 65 -5.49 -7.08 1.75
C VAL A 65 -3.99 -7.26 1.62
N LYS A 66 -3.25 -6.39 2.32
CA LYS A 66 -1.78 -6.33 2.30
C LYS A 66 -1.25 -6.41 3.72
N ILE A 67 -0.13 -7.08 3.89
CA ILE A 67 0.65 -7.06 5.13
C ILE A 67 2.03 -6.45 4.86
N SER A 68 2.50 -5.60 5.78
CA SER A 68 3.87 -5.10 5.79
C SER A 68 4.55 -5.42 7.12
N TYR A 69 5.79 -5.89 7.07
CA TYR A 69 6.57 -6.25 8.25
C TYR A 69 8.08 -6.00 8.03
N PRO A 70 8.88 -5.87 9.10
CA PRO A 70 10.32 -5.64 8.98
C PRO A 70 11.04 -6.80 8.27
N SER A 71 11.82 -6.48 7.24
CA SER A 71 12.60 -7.48 6.49
C SER A 71 13.79 -8.08 7.26
N SER A 72 14.11 -7.54 8.44
CA SER A 72 15.19 -8.05 9.30
C SER A 72 14.81 -9.32 10.08
N ILE A 73 13.53 -9.70 10.07
CA ILE A 73 13.01 -10.87 10.76
C ILE A 73 12.74 -11.96 9.72
N PRO A 74 13.38 -13.14 9.83
CA PRO A 74 13.13 -14.27 8.94
C PRO A 74 11.74 -14.87 9.21
N ALA A 75 10.72 -14.39 8.50
CA ALA A 75 9.33 -14.83 8.65
C ALA A 75 8.60 -14.80 7.30
N SER A 76 7.73 -15.78 7.06
CA SER A 76 6.80 -15.80 5.94
C SER A 76 5.38 -15.69 6.48
N PHE A 77 4.60 -14.77 5.92
CA PHE A 77 3.17 -14.70 6.19
C PHE A 77 2.40 -15.52 5.15
N SER A 78 1.16 -15.87 5.45
CA SER A 78 0.20 -16.34 4.46
C SER A 78 -1.18 -15.77 4.76
N LEU A 79 -1.89 -15.41 3.69
CA LEU A 79 -3.21 -14.79 3.73
C LEU A 79 -4.22 -15.74 3.10
N GLN A 80 -5.26 -16.11 3.85
CA GLN A 80 -6.34 -16.95 3.34
C GLN A 80 -7.68 -16.26 3.57
N LEU A 81 -8.47 -16.16 2.52
CA LEU A 81 -9.81 -15.60 2.60
C LEU A 81 -10.80 -16.70 2.98
N LYS A 82 -11.51 -16.53 4.09
CA LYS A 82 -12.62 -17.38 4.48
C LYS A 82 -13.95 -16.67 4.20
N ARG A 83 -14.84 -17.41 3.53
CA ARG A 83 -16.23 -17.03 3.26
C ARG A 83 -17.13 -18.08 3.90
N GLY A 84 -18.28 -17.68 4.44
CA GLY A 84 -19.23 -18.57 5.12
C GLY A 84 -19.82 -19.69 4.26
N ALA A 85 -19.77 -19.55 2.93
CA ALA A 85 -20.23 -20.56 1.97
C ALA A 85 -19.06 -21.24 1.23
N PRO A 86 -19.18 -22.55 0.90
CA PRO A 86 -18.10 -23.32 0.27
C PRO A 86 -17.84 -22.86 -1.17
N ASP A 87 -16.66 -22.25 -1.35
CA ASP A 87 -15.76 -22.27 -2.49
C ASP A 87 -16.34 -22.07 -3.91
N LEU A 88 -16.51 -20.79 -4.30
CA LEU A 88 -16.61 -20.38 -5.71
C LEU A 88 -15.84 -19.08 -6.03
N GLY A 89 -14.79 -18.78 -5.25
CA GLY A 89 -13.98 -17.57 -5.42
C GLY A 89 -12.50 -17.89 -5.62
N LEU A 90 -11.96 -17.53 -6.79
CA LEU A 90 -10.53 -17.61 -7.12
C LEU A 90 -9.66 -16.90 -6.08
N ASN A 91 -9.16 -17.64 -5.08
CA ASN A 91 -8.10 -17.22 -4.18
C ASN A 91 -6.77 -17.16 -4.94
N ARG A 92 -6.59 -16.15 -5.78
CA ARG A 92 -5.33 -15.95 -6.51
C ARG A 92 -4.30 -15.26 -5.61
N GLY A 93 -3.78 -16.01 -4.64
CA GLY A 93 -2.60 -15.60 -3.88
C GLY A 93 -1.39 -15.51 -4.81
N ARG A 94 -0.72 -14.36 -4.84
CA ARG A 94 0.55 -14.19 -5.55
C ARG A 94 1.55 -13.58 -4.58
N LYS A 95 2.55 -14.36 -4.16
CA LYS A 95 3.67 -13.88 -3.34
C LYS A 95 4.52 -12.94 -4.19
N LEU A 96 4.50 -11.65 -3.85
CA LEU A 96 5.30 -10.61 -4.49
C LEU A 96 6.16 -9.99 -3.40
N LEU A 97 7.41 -10.44 -3.29
CA LEU A 97 8.38 -10.02 -2.25
C LEU A 97 7.95 -10.43 -0.83
N ASN A 98 8.62 -9.88 0.19
CA ASN A 98 8.27 -10.00 1.61
C ASN A 98 7.04 -9.14 1.95
N THR A 99 6.02 -9.15 1.09
CA THR A 99 4.77 -8.42 1.23
C THR A 99 3.67 -9.34 0.77
N GLU A 100 3.04 -10.02 1.72
CA GLU A 100 1.94 -10.92 1.41
C GLU A 100 0.71 -10.10 1.05
N LYS A 101 0.12 -10.43 -0.09
CA LYS A 101 -0.99 -9.70 -0.70
C LYS A 101 -2.01 -10.69 -1.26
N ILE A 102 -3.28 -10.47 -0.94
CA ILE A 102 -4.42 -11.17 -1.53
C ILE A 102 -5.38 -10.16 -2.16
N ILE A 103 -5.87 -10.47 -3.36
CA ILE A 103 -6.90 -9.68 -4.04
C ILE A 103 -8.14 -10.56 -4.19
N PHE A 104 -9.31 -10.02 -3.86
CA PHE A 104 -10.58 -10.71 -4.03
C PHE A 104 -11.67 -9.74 -4.49
N LYS A 105 -12.77 -10.30 -5.00
CA LYS A 105 -13.96 -9.56 -5.40
C LYS A 105 -15.15 -9.97 -4.54
N THR A 106 -15.95 -9.01 -4.12
CA THR A 106 -17.21 -9.26 -3.40
C THR A 106 -18.33 -9.55 -4.39
N ASP A 107 -19.10 -10.61 -4.17
CA ASP A 107 -20.24 -10.97 -5.02
C ASP A 107 -21.49 -10.15 -4.67
N GLY A 108 -22.23 -9.72 -5.69
CA GLY A 108 -23.35 -8.77 -5.54
C GLY A 108 -24.60 -9.33 -4.87
N ILE A 109 -24.80 -10.65 -4.88
CA ILE A 109 -26.04 -11.29 -4.38
C ILE A 109 -25.88 -11.76 -2.92
N THR A 110 -24.66 -12.11 -2.51
CA THR A 110 -24.33 -12.68 -1.19
C THR A 110 -24.13 -11.60 -0.10
N SER A 111 -23.88 -10.35 -0.51
CA SER A 111 -23.48 -9.24 0.37
C SER A 111 -24.55 -8.69 1.33
N LEU A 112 -25.83 -8.97 1.14
CA LEU A 112 -26.91 -8.44 2.01
C LEU A 112 -27.20 -9.33 3.23
N ILE A 113 -26.75 -10.59 3.21
CA ILE A 113 -27.00 -11.56 4.29
C ILE A 113 -25.68 -11.94 5.00
N GLU A 114 -24.54 -11.94 4.29
CA GLU A 114 -23.24 -12.41 4.80
C GLU A 114 -22.18 -11.30 5.00
N GLN A 115 -22.58 -10.02 5.08
CA GLN A 115 -21.65 -8.92 5.37
C GLN A 115 -20.87 -9.10 6.70
N GLY A 116 -21.33 -10.02 7.56
CA GLY A 116 -20.67 -10.41 8.80
C GLY A 116 -19.74 -11.63 8.74
N GLU A 117 -19.58 -12.31 7.59
CA GLU A 117 -18.85 -13.60 7.54
C GLU A 117 -17.59 -13.61 6.68
N MET A 118 -17.19 -12.47 6.11
CA MET A 118 -15.95 -12.41 5.34
C MET A 118 -14.77 -12.10 6.26
N SER A 119 -13.86 -13.06 6.38
CA SER A 119 -12.68 -12.93 7.22
C SER A 119 -11.41 -13.31 6.48
N VAL A 120 -10.30 -12.71 6.90
CA VAL A 120 -8.97 -13.04 6.42
C VAL A 120 -8.22 -13.71 7.56
N LEU A 121 -7.80 -14.95 7.34
CA LEU A 121 -6.85 -15.63 8.19
C LEU A 121 -5.45 -15.19 7.80
N VAL A 122 -4.75 -14.63 8.78
CA VAL A 122 -3.33 -14.33 8.71
C VAL A 122 -2.60 -15.40 9.49
N ASN A 123 -1.71 -16.13 8.82
CA ASN A 123 -0.80 -17.08 9.46
C ASN A 123 0.65 -16.62 9.26
N VAL A 124 1.53 -16.90 10.21
CA VAL A 124 2.96 -16.62 10.13
C VAL A 124 3.77 -17.84 10.53
N GLU A 125 4.82 -18.09 9.74
CA GLU A 125 5.77 -19.17 9.92
C GLU A 125 7.20 -18.60 9.88
N PRO A 126 8.13 -19.11 10.70
CA PRO A 126 9.52 -18.70 10.65
C PRO A 126 10.17 -19.16 9.33
N GLU A 127 10.93 -18.28 8.67
CA GLU A 127 11.56 -18.57 7.37
C GLU A 127 13.09 -18.68 7.51
N GLY A 128 13.63 -19.90 7.60
CA GLY A 128 15.07 -20.15 7.60
C GLY A 128 15.60 -20.73 8.91
N VAL A 129 16.91 -20.99 8.94
CA VAL A 129 17.61 -21.59 10.08
C VAL A 129 18.43 -20.52 10.78
N VAL A 130 18.32 -20.43 12.11
CA VAL A 130 19.06 -19.43 12.91
C VAL A 130 20.56 -19.61 12.72
N ALA A 131 21.22 -18.57 12.21
CA ALA A 131 22.66 -18.58 11.99
C ALA A 131 23.49 -18.65 13.30
N ILE A 132 22.90 -18.32 14.45
CA ILE A 132 23.57 -18.29 15.76
C ILE A 132 22.93 -19.31 16.71
N PRO A 133 23.51 -20.50 16.89
CA PRO A 133 23.04 -21.46 17.87
C PRO A 133 23.11 -20.88 19.30
N GLY A 134 22.05 -21.05 20.10
CA GLY A 134 22.00 -20.65 21.51
C GLY A 134 21.53 -19.22 21.80
N LYS A 135 21.24 -18.39 20.78
CA LYS A 135 20.48 -17.15 20.97
C LYS A 135 18.98 -17.44 20.92
N ARG A 136 18.21 -16.78 21.78
CA ARG A 136 16.74 -16.80 21.71
C ARG A 136 16.31 -16.24 20.35
N GLU A 137 15.55 -17.02 19.60
CA GLU A 137 14.79 -16.56 18.44
C GLU A 137 13.81 -15.46 18.87
N MET A 138 13.44 -14.58 17.93
CA MET A 138 12.36 -13.63 18.20
C MET A 138 11.05 -14.41 18.37
N GLU A 139 10.41 -14.27 19.52
CA GLU A 139 9.17 -14.99 19.84
C GLU A 139 7.94 -14.41 19.12
N TYR A 140 8.02 -13.14 18.69
CA TYR A 140 6.92 -12.40 18.09
C TYR A 140 7.38 -11.57 16.89
N ILE A 141 6.46 -11.36 15.96
CA ILE A 141 6.62 -10.45 14.83
C ILE A 141 5.64 -9.30 14.94
N ILE A 142 6.11 -8.10 14.57
CA ILE A 142 5.28 -6.90 14.47
C ILE A 142 5.02 -6.64 12.98
N PHE A 143 3.77 -6.34 12.62
CA PHE A 143 3.36 -6.05 11.26
C PHE A 143 2.21 -5.04 11.21
N ASN A 144 1.98 -4.47 10.05
CA ASN A 144 0.76 -3.73 9.76
C ASN A 144 -0.08 -4.50 8.74
N ILE A 145 -1.39 -4.30 8.79
CA ILE A 145 -2.34 -4.89 7.85
C ILE A 145 -3.39 -3.86 7.43
N VAL A 146 -3.71 -3.83 6.13
CA VAL A 146 -4.71 -2.92 5.56
C VAL A 146 -5.56 -3.65 4.53
N CYS A 147 -6.83 -3.22 4.39
CA CYS A 147 -7.74 -3.63 3.34
C CYS A 147 -8.12 -2.43 2.47
N ASP A 148 -7.67 -2.40 1.22
CA ASP A 148 -7.93 -1.28 0.29
C ASP A 148 -8.99 -1.65 -0.75
N GLU A 149 -9.79 -0.65 -1.14
CA GLU A 149 -10.68 -0.74 -2.30
C GLU A 149 -9.89 -0.52 -3.61
N LEU A 150 -10.11 -1.40 -4.59
CA LEU A 150 -9.47 -1.36 -5.90
C LEU A 150 -10.45 -0.91 -6.97
N PHE A 151 -10.06 0.10 -7.73
CA PHE A 151 -10.76 0.54 -8.92
C PHE A 151 -9.88 0.28 -10.16
N LEU A 152 -10.39 -0.53 -11.09
CA LEU A 152 -9.65 -1.04 -12.26
C LEU A 152 -8.31 -1.72 -11.91
N GLY A 153 -8.25 -2.40 -10.76
CA GLY A 153 -7.05 -3.09 -10.28
C GLY A 153 -6.01 -2.18 -9.60
N ILE A 154 -6.30 -0.88 -9.49
CA ILE A 154 -5.44 0.11 -8.84
C ILE A 154 -6.09 0.52 -7.51
N PRO A 155 -5.34 0.56 -6.39
CA PRO A 155 -5.86 1.08 -5.12
C PRO A 155 -6.38 2.51 -5.28
N HIS A 156 -7.49 2.84 -4.63
CA HIS A 156 -8.12 4.16 -4.74
C HIS A 156 -7.15 5.32 -4.49
N GLU A 157 -6.27 5.20 -3.49
CA GLU A 157 -5.26 6.21 -3.15
C GLU A 157 -4.25 6.53 -4.28
N ALA A 158 -4.03 5.60 -5.22
CA ALA A 158 -3.08 5.81 -6.32
C ALA A 158 -3.68 6.54 -7.53
N TRP A 159 -5.00 6.79 -7.56
CA TRP A 159 -5.65 7.46 -8.70
C TRP A 159 -5.21 8.92 -8.88
N TYR A 160 -4.82 9.60 -7.80
CA TYR A 160 -4.28 10.95 -7.90
C TYR A 160 -3.03 11.02 -8.78
N VAL A 161 -2.16 10.00 -8.72
CA VAL A 161 -0.95 9.93 -9.55
C VAL A 161 -1.32 9.87 -11.04
N VAL A 162 -2.35 9.09 -11.40
CA VAL A 162 -2.84 8.99 -12.78
C VAL A 162 -3.32 10.35 -13.28
N VAL A 163 -4.09 11.08 -12.46
CA VAL A 163 -4.56 12.43 -12.79
C VAL A 163 -3.38 13.40 -12.99
N PHE A 164 -2.37 13.37 -12.12
CA PHE A 164 -1.18 14.20 -12.25
C PHE A 164 -0.39 13.92 -13.53
N VAL A 165 -0.24 12.65 -13.90
CA VAL A 165 0.43 12.26 -15.16
C VAL A 165 -0.32 12.78 -16.38
N LEU A 166 -1.66 12.65 -16.39
CA LEU A 166 -2.49 13.19 -17.48
C LEU A 166 -2.40 14.72 -17.56
N LEU A 167 -2.43 15.41 -16.43
CA LEU A 167 -2.25 16.87 -16.39
C LEU A 167 -0.87 17.27 -16.94
N GLY A 168 0.18 16.57 -16.53
CA GLY A 168 1.54 16.78 -17.03
C GLY A 168 1.65 16.56 -18.54
N LEU A 169 1.00 15.53 -19.07
CA LEU A 169 0.96 15.24 -20.51
C LEU A 169 0.26 16.37 -21.29
N VAL A 170 -0.88 16.87 -20.79
CA VAL A 170 -1.59 17.99 -21.40
C VAL A 170 -0.72 19.23 -21.41
N LEU A 171 -0.09 19.57 -20.28
CA LEU A 171 0.82 20.72 -20.19
C LEU A 171 2.01 20.57 -21.13
N ALA A 172 2.61 19.38 -21.22
CA ALA A 172 3.73 19.12 -22.12
C ALA A 172 3.37 19.34 -23.60
N PHE A 173 2.11 19.13 -24.00
CA PHE A 173 1.64 19.41 -25.35
C PHE A 173 1.25 20.88 -25.57
N VAL A 174 0.62 21.48 -24.56
CA VAL A 174 0.08 22.84 -24.62
C VAL A 174 1.16 23.90 -24.48
N VAL A 175 2.11 23.74 -23.55
CA VAL A 175 3.18 24.73 -23.27
C VAL A 175 4.02 25.05 -24.51
N PRO A 176 4.47 24.08 -25.34
CA PRO A 176 5.16 24.36 -26.59
C PRO A 176 4.35 25.20 -27.60
N SER A 177 3.02 25.12 -27.56
CA SER A 177 2.15 25.86 -28.47
C SER A 177 2.04 27.36 -28.13
N TYR A 178 2.31 27.72 -26.87
CA TYR A 178 2.38 29.10 -26.41
C TYR A 178 3.82 29.64 -26.32
N LEU A 179 4.82 28.77 -26.51
CA LEU A 179 6.22 29.18 -26.54
C LEU A 179 6.47 29.98 -27.82
N PRO A 180 6.88 31.25 -27.71
CA PRO A 180 7.14 32.06 -28.87
C PRO A 180 8.28 31.48 -29.72
N THR A 181 8.09 31.48 -31.04
CA THR A 181 9.01 30.96 -32.06
C THR A 181 10.42 31.55 -32.02
N PHE A 182 10.68 32.60 -31.24
CA PHE A 182 12.01 33.19 -31.06
C PHE A 182 12.95 32.43 -30.10
N LEU A 183 12.45 31.45 -29.34
CA LEU A 183 13.30 30.55 -28.52
C LEU A 183 13.68 29.25 -29.25
N LEU A 184 13.09 28.98 -30.42
CA LEU A 184 13.52 27.89 -31.27
C LEU A 184 14.80 28.31 -32.01
N PRO A 185 15.88 27.52 -31.99
CA PRO A 185 17.08 27.82 -32.74
C PRO A 185 16.70 28.01 -34.21
N LYS A 186 16.85 29.24 -34.71
CA LYS A 186 16.74 29.54 -36.13
C LYS A 186 17.81 28.70 -36.82
N ASN A 187 17.41 27.66 -37.53
CA ASN A 187 18.32 26.83 -38.32
C ASN A 187 18.92 27.72 -39.42
N GLY A 188 20.02 28.38 -39.09
CA GLY A 188 20.72 29.33 -39.94
C GLY A 188 21.49 28.60 -41.01
N ARG A 189 20.81 28.13 -42.05
CA ARG A 189 21.45 27.98 -43.36
C ARG A 189 21.38 29.33 -44.05
N GLN A 190 22.38 30.17 -43.82
CA GLN A 190 22.64 31.30 -44.71
C GLN A 190 23.04 30.74 -46.08
N PRO A 191 22.49 31.24 -47.20
CA PRO A 191 23.05 30.97 -48.50
C PRO A 191 24.42 31.65 -48.56
N LEU A 192 25.46 30.84 -48.70
CA LEU A 192 26.83 31.27 -48.98
C LEU A 192 26.77 32.11 -50.26
N PHE A 193 27.04 33.42 -50.14
CA PHE A 193 27.17 34.32 -51.28
C PHE A 193 28.25 33.79 -52.23
N ASP A 194 27.86 33.51 -53.47
CA ASP A 194 28.76 33.31 -54.60
C ASP A 194 29.59 34.59 -54.81
N HIS A 195 30.84 34.60 -54.36
CA HIS A 195 31.84 35.46 -54.95
C HIS A 195 32.50 34.72 -56.12
N ALA A 196 31.91 34.91 -57.30
CA ALA A 196 32.57 34.68 -58.57
C ALA A 196 33.86 35.53 -58.62
N VAL A 197 35.00 34.87 -58.49
CA VAL A 197 36.31 35.46 -58.78
C VAL A 197 36.53 35.34 -60.28
N THR A 198 36.23 36.42 -61.01
CA THR A 198 36.74 36.65 -62.37
C THR A 198 38.23 36.94 -62.27
N LYS A 199 39.07 35.99 -62.71
CA LYS A 199 40.46 36.29 -63.09
C LYS A 199 40.45 36.88 -64.51
N ALA A 200 40.88 38.13 -64.62
CA ALA A 200 41.26 38.75 -65.89
C ALA A 200 42.78 38.92 -65.92
N SER A 201 43.35 38.43 -67.03
CA SER A 201 44.69 38.65 -67.62
C SER A 201 45.94 38.22 -66.86
#